data_AF-A0A1I7USU6-F1
#
_entry.id   AF-A0A1I7USU6-F1
#
_cell.length_a   1.000
_cell.length_b   1.000
_cell.length_c   1.000
_cell.angle_alpha   90.00
_cell.angle_beta   90.00
_cell.angle_gamma   90.00
#
_symmetry.space_group_name_H-M   'P 1'
#
loop_
_entity.id
_entity.type
_entity.pdbx_description
1 polymer ?
#
loop_
_entity_poly.entity_id
_entity_poly.type
_entity_poly.pdbx_seq_one_letter_code
_entity_poly.pdbx_strand_id
1 'polypeptide(L)'
;MSCTASETQNIAVVNCATQPTVTTISYVSRMLPTTERQKSIRGVHFITCRCEMCQNEQLDLLGLASRCQTTQCPGYVKGVSSCISCGRPPIVSMEESTQATSKLIDTLENLHKNSFESIPSEFNFLKNLRKDYCGILADCNVAILQLDEQIAYSASQLEKVPDDLEMIATRGYDHFIQRLGIGSPEVTRRLYIACKCLSRLPNPTVSSKDIMKLAAESSIISHGENHLMSKYLRDLLVL
;
A
#
# COMPACT_ATOMS: atom_id res chain seq x y z
N MET A 1 57.08 37.93 11.01
CA MET A 1 57.44 36.55 11.39
C MET A 1 56.16 35.79 11.65
N SER A 2 56.17 34.55 11.18
CA SER A 2 55.11 33.57 10.99
C SER A 2 54.41 33.03 12.24
N CYS A 3 53.09 32.77 12.09
CA CYS A 3 52.25 31.65 12.58
C CYS A 3 52.12 31.43 14.11
N THR A 4 50.95 31.12 14.70
CA THR A 4 49.95 30.08 14.34
C THR A 4 48.51 30.33 14.87
N ALA A 5 47.55 29.85 14.06
CA ALA A 5 46.14 29.40 14.23
C ALA A 5 45.50 29.30 15.65
N SER A 6 44.19 29.49 15.86
CA SER A 6 43.10 28.92 15.04
C SER A 6 41.79 29.73 14.97
N GLU A 7 41.31 29.85 13.74
CA GLU A 7 39.91 29.89 13.26
C GLU A 7 39.14 28.64 13.79
N THR A 8 37.83 28.52 13.91
CA THR A 8 36.68 29.19 13.26
C THR A 8 35.41 28.82 14.03
N GLN A 9 34.37 29.61 13.82
CA GLN A 9 33.00 29.48 14.27
C GLN A 9 32.37 28.09 14.04
N ASN A 10 31.52 27.66 14.98
CA ASN A 10 30.28 26.97 14.67
C ASN A 10 29.23 27.41 15.68
N ILE A 11 28.48 28.45 15.32
CA ILE A 11 27.24 28.82 15.99
C ILE A 11 26.29 27.67 15.76
N ALA A 12 26.01 26.89 16.81
CA ALA A 12 24.93 25.93 16.82
C ALA A 12 23.61 26.71 16.74
N VAL A 13 23.13 26.98 15.53
CA VAL A 13 21.72 27.33 15.32
C VAL A 13 20.95 26.02 15.39
N VAL A 14 20.67 25.61 16.63
CA VAL A 14 19.63 24.63 16.91
C VAL A 14 18.31 25.32 16.59
N ASN A 15 17.82 25.16 15.36
CA ASN A 15 16.43 25.45 15.05
C ASN A 15 15.57 24.37 15.72
N CYS A 16 15.37 24.52 17.03
CA CYS A 16 14.29 23.89 17.76
C CYS A 16 12.99 24.26 17.06
N ALA A 17 12.20 23.25 16.66
CA ALA A 17 10.86 23.45 16.12
C ALA A 17 10.01 24.23 17.12
N THR A 18 9.85 25.54 16.89
CA THR A 18 9.06 26.46 17.72
C THR A 18 7.62 26.58 17.21
N GLN A 19 6.91 25.46 17.12
CA GLN A 19 5.45 25.43 17.11
C GLN A 19 4.96 24.19 17.86
N PRO A 20 3.89 24.28 18.68
CA PRO A 20 3.24 23.08 19.19
C PRO A 20 2.70 22.29 17.99
N THR A 21 3.39 21.22 17.63
CA THR A 21 2.91 20.27 16.62
C THR A 21 1.69 19.59 17.20
N VAL A 22 0.51 19.89 16.64
CA VAL A 22 -0.71 19.16 16.98
C VAL A 22 -0.48 17.69 16.62
N THR A 23 -0.46 16.82 17.63
CA THR A 23 -0.37 15.38 17.40
C THR A 23 -1.70 14.88 16.86
N THR A 24 -1.68 14.31 15.65
CA THR A 24 -2.87 13.74 15.00
C THR A 24 -2.69 12.25 14.77
N ILE A 25 -3.79 11.50 14.85
CA ILE A 25 -3.86 10.08 14.46
C ILE A 25 -4.92 9.88 13.38
N SER A 26 -4.79 8.82 12.58
CA SER A 26 -5.81 8.44 11.60
C SER A 26 -6.77 7.42 12.21
N TYR A 27 -8.07 7.72 12.21
CA TYR A 27 -9.12 6.79 12.67
C TYR A 27 -9.54 5.76 11.61
N VAL A 28 -9.16 5.99 10.36
CA VAL A 28 -9.51 5.15 9.21
C VAL A 28 -8.27 4.84 8.38
N SER A 29 -8.33 3.79 7.59
CA SER A 29 -7.26 3.45 6.64
C SER A 29 -6.99 4.61 5.68
N ARG A 30 -5.72 5.01 5.59
CA ARG A 30 -5.31 6.07 4.64
C ARG A 30 -5.25 5.57 3.19
N MET A 31 -5.31 4.25 2.97
CA MET A 31 -5.37 3.67 1.62
C MET A 31 -6.71 3.96 0.92
N LEU A 32 -7.81 4.13 1.67
CA LEU A 32 -9.13 4.36 1.08
C LEU A 32 -9.19 5.68 0.29
N PRO A 33 -10.10 5.84 -0.70
CA PRO A 33 -10.39 7.13 -1.33
C PRO A 33 -10.99 8.13 -0.33
N THR A 34 -10.90 9.44 -0.62
CA THR A 34 -11.42 10.49 0.28
C THR A 34 -12.90 10.31 0.60
N THR A 35 -13.72 9.93 -0.38
CA THR A 35 -15.16 9.72 -0.21
C THR A 35 -15.44 8.63 0.83
N GLU A 36 -14.75 7.49 0.75
CA GLU A 36 -14.90 6.40 1.72
C GLU A 36 -14.33 6.78 3.09
N ARG A 37 -13.17 7.46 3.15
CA ARG A 37 -12.61 7.96 4.43
C ARG A 37 -13.57 8.91 5.13
N GLN A 38 -14.13 9.88 4.39
CA GLN A 38 -15.09 10.85 4.93
C GLN A 38 -16.42 10.20 5.31
N LYS A 39 -16.91 9.22 4.54
CA LYS A 39 -18.10 8.43 4.88
C LYS A 39 -17.93 7.74 6.23
N SER A 40 -16.82 7.03 6.43
CA SER A 40 -16.52 6.33 7.69
C SER A 40 -16.33 7.29 8.86
N ILE A 41 -15.55 8.37 8.68
CA ILE A 41 -15.33 9.37 9.73
C ILE A 41 -16.65 10.09 10.08
N ARG A 42 -17.46 10.47 9.10
CA ARG A 42 -18.76 11.13 9.35
C ARG A 42 -19.74 10.19 10.03
N GLY A 43 -19.76 8.91 9.65
CA GLY A 43 -20.65 7.90 10.22
C GLY A 43 -20.41 7.64 11.71
N VAL A 44 -19.17 7.79 12.17
CA VAL A 44 -18.79 7.51 13.58
C VAL A 44 -18.60 8.80 14.40
N HIS A 45 -17.93 9.79 13.82
CA HIS A 45 -17.49 11.00 14.52
C HIS A 45 -18.27 12.25 14.15
N PHE A 46 -19.21 12.17 13.20
CA PHE A 46 -20.05 13.30 12.76
C PHE A 46 -19.28 14.53 12.25
N ILE A 47 -18.02 14.34 11.85
CA ILE A 47 -17.16 15.38 11.26
C ILE A 47 -16.87 15.09 9.79
N THR A 48 -16.61 16.13 8.99
CA THR A 48 -16.07 15.98 7.63
C THR A 48 -14.60 16.33 7.65
N CYS A 49 -13.73 15.34 7.44
CA CYS A 49 -12.29 15.52 7.44
C CYS A 49 -11.83 16.40 6.27
N ARG A 50 -10.97 17.37 6.56
CA ARG A 50 -10.34 18.30 5.59
C ARG A 50 -8.81 18.30 5.70
N CYS A 51 -8.22 17.19 6.14
CA CYS A 51 -6.76 17.08 6.17
C CYS A 51 -6.18 17.17 4.75
N GLU A 52 -4.88 17.40 4.65
CA GLU A 52 -4.14 17.51 3.37
C GLU A 52 -4.47 16.36 2.41
N MET A 53 -4.53 15.13 2.91
CA MET A 53 -4.88 13.95 2.11
C MET A 53 -6.30 14.00 1.55
N CYS A 54 -7.27 14.55 2.28
CA CYS A 54 -8.65 14.74 1.81
C CYS A 54 -8.78 15.92 0.85
N GLN A 55 -7.77 16.78 0.75
CA GLN A 55 -7.71 17.88 -0.21
C GLN A 55 -6.87 17.52 -1.45
N ASN A 56 -6.16 16.39 -1.43
CA ASN A 56 -5.31 15.94 -2.52
C ASN A 56 -6.10 15.14 -3.56
N GLU A 57 -6.69 15.84 -4.52
CA GLU A 57 -7.46 15.24 -5.61
C GLU A 57 -6.63 14.28 -6.48
N GLN A 58 -5.33 14.57 -6.67
CA GLN A 58 -4.47 13.71 -7.49
C GLN A 58 -4.30 12.31 -6.88
N LEU A 59 -4.27 12.23 -5.56
CA LEU A 59 -4.19 10.97 -4.83
C LEU A 59 -5.44 10.12 -4.98
N ASP A 60 -6.62 10.75 -5.03
CA ASP A 60 -7.87 10.05 -5.31
C ASP A 60 -7.98 9.64 -6.77
N LEU A 61 -7.61 10.51 -7.71
CA LEU A 61 -7.60 10.16 -9.14
C LEU A 61 -6.71 8.95 -9.42
N LEU A 62 -5.56 8.85 -8.75
CA LEU A 62 -4.70 7.67 -8.82
C LEU A 62 -5.36 6.46 -8.16
N GLY A 63 -5.95 6.63 -6.98
CA GLY A 63 -6.58 5.54 -6.25
C GLY A 63 -7.83 4.98 -6.93
N LEU A 64 -8.47 5.77 -7.79
CA LEU A 64 -9.65 5.41 -8.59
C LEU A 64 -9.28 5.09 -10.05
N ALA A 65 -7.99 4.88 -10.34
CA ALA A 65 -7.52 4.67 -11.71
C ALA A 65 -8.14 3.43 -12.36
N SER A 66 -8.47 3.56 -13.64
CA SER A 66 -9.00 2.49 -14.48
C SER A 66 -7.93 1.94 -15.41
N ARG A 67 -8.16 0.71 -15.88
CA ARG A 67 -7.28 0.05 -16.83
C ARG A 67 -7.36 0.74 -18.20
N CYS A 68 -6.22 0.84 -18.87
CA CYS A 68 -6.19 1.30 -20.26
C CYS A 68 -6.93 0.32 -21.18
N GLN A 69 -7.66 0.82 -22.17
CA GLN A 69 -8.33 -0.03 -23.17
C GLN A 69 -7.37 -0.89 -24.01
N THR A 70 -6.09 -0.52 -24.06
CA THR A 70 -5.10 -1.26 -24.84
C THR A 70 -4.70 -2.52 -24.08
N THR A 71 -4.95 -3.68 -24.69
CA THR A 71 -4.56 -4.98 -24.16
C THR A 71 -3.07 -4.99 -23.78
N GLN A 72 -2.75 -5.49 -22.59
CA GLN A 72 -1.38 -5.58 -22.05
C GLN A 72 -0.63 -4.25 -21.93
N CYS A 73 -1.29 -3.09 -22.00
CA CYS A 73 -0.66 -1.82 -21.67
C CYS A 73 -0.26 -1.79 -20.19
N PRO A 74 1.00 -1.45 -19.85
CA PRO A 74 1.44 -1.31 -18.47
C PRO A 74 0.94 -0.01 -17.81
N GLY A 75 0.37 0.89 -18.60
CA GLY A 75 -0.16 2.17 -18.12
C GLY A 75 -1.59 2.08 -17.62
N TYR A 76 -2.00 3.15 -16.95
CA TYR A 76 -3.35 3.33 -16.40
C TYR A 76 -3.92 4.69 -16.78
N VAL A 77 -5.22 4.87 -16.53
CA VAL A 77 -5.94 6.13 -16.74
C VAL A 77 -6.45 6.63 -15.39
N LYS A 78 -6.23 7.92 -15.10
CA LYS A 78 -6.72 8.57 -13.88
C LYS A 78 -7.68 9.70 -14.23
N GLY A 79 -8.90 9.68 -13.68
CA GLY A 79 -9.92 10.68 -14.02
C GLY A 79 -10.36 10.59 -15.49
N VAL A 80 -10.51 11.75 -16.12
CA VAL A 80 -10.95 11.88 -17.54
C VAL A 80 -9.77 11.96 -18.52
N SER A 81 -8.56 11.62 -18.07
CA SER A 81 -7.35 11.74 -18.90
C SER A 81 -7.20 10.58 -19.90
N SER A 82 -6.16 10.67 -20.72
CA SER A 82 -5.66 9.54 -21.49
C SER A 82 -4.69 8.69 -20.64
N CYS A 83 -4.41 7.47 -21.11
CA CYS A 83 -3.47 6.57 -20.47
C CYS A 83 -2.07 7.19 -20.44
N ILE A 84 -1.41 7.14 -19.27
CA ILE A 84 -0.11 7.76 -19.07
C ILE A 84 1.02 7.14 -19.91
N SER A 85 0.84 5.92 -20.42
CA SER A 85 1.86 5.22 -21.20
C SER A 85 1.63 5.26 -22.70
N CYS A 86 0.39 5.09 -23.16
CA CYS A 86 0.08 4.96 -24.59
C CYS A 86 -0.90 6.01 -25.13
N GLY A 87 -1.38 6.93 -24.29
CA GLY A 87 -2.30 7.99 -24.72
C GLY A 87 -3.71 7.52 -25.10
N ARG A 88 -4.05 6.23 -24.95
CA ARG A 88 -5.39 5.71 -25.26
C ARG A 88 -6.38 5.91 -24.09
N PRO A 89 -7.68 6.01 -24.37
CA PRO A 89 -8.71 6.16 -23.34
C PRO A 89 -8.81 4.94 -22.39
N PRO A 90 -9.57 5.08 -21.29
CA PRO A 90 -9.80 3.98 -20.37
C PRO A 90 -10.75 2.95 -20.97
N ILE A 91 -10.75 1.74 -20.40
CA ILE A 91 -11.71 0.69 -20.78
C ILE A 91 -13.13 1.00 -20.31
N VAL A 92 -13.26 1.75 -19.21
CA VAL A 92 -14.53 2.20 -18.62
C VAL A 92 -14.46 3.67 -18.24
N SER A 93 -15.61 4.31 -18.08
CA SER A 93 -15.70 5.69 -17.60
C SER A 93 -15.17 5.84 -16.15
N MET A 94 -14.89 7.08 -15.74
CA MET A 94 -14.47 7.37 -14.36
C MET A 94 -15.56 7.01 -13.33
N GLU A 95 -16.84 7.16 -13.70
CA GLU A 95 -17.96 6.80 -12.85
C GLU A 95 -18.01 5.28 -12.62
N GLU A 96 -17.91 4.49 -13.68
CA GLU A 96 -17.84 3.02 -13.61
C GLU A 96 -16.61 2.55 -12.82
N SER A 97 -15.44 3.19 -13.01
CA SER A 97 -14.24 2.90 -12.22
C SER A 97 -14.46 3.15 -10.72
N THR A 98 -15.12 4.25 -10.38
CA THR A 98 -15.44 4.62 -9.00
C THR A 98 -16.42 3.61 -8.38
N GLN A 99 -17.48 3.26 -9.11
CA GLN A 99 -18.45 2.25 -8.66
C GLN A 99 -17.81 0.87 -8.48
N ALA A 100 -16.97 0.43 -9.41
CA ALA A 100 -16.24 -0.83 -9.30
C ALA A 100 -15.26 -0.83 -8.12
N THR A 101 -14.58 0.30 -7.87
CA THR A 101 -13.69 0.49 -6.71
C THR A 101 -14.48 0.33 -5.40
N SER A 102 -15.56 1.08 -5.21
CA SER A 102 -16.38 1.00 -3.98
C SER A 102 -16.98 -0.40 -3.81
N LYS A 103 -17.50 -1.03 -4.88
CA LYS A 103 -18.05 -2.40 -4.83
C LYS A 103 -17.01 -3.44 -4.40
N LEU A 104 -15.78 -3.33 -4.89
CA LEU A 104 -14.71 -4.25 -4.49
C LEU A 104 -14.30 -4.00 -3.03
N ILE A 105 -14.17 -2.74 -2.59
CA ILE A 105 -13.89 -2.42 -1.18
C ILE A 105 -14.99 -2.99 -0.27
N ASP A 106 -16.27 -2.75 -0.59
CA ASP A 106 -17.40 -3.29 0.17
C ASP A 106 -17.34 -4.83 0.22
N THR A 107 -16.97 -5.49 -0.87
CA THR A 107 -16.81 -6.96 -0.93
C THR A 107 -15.70 -7.43 0.02
N LEU A 108 -14.57 -6.72 0.05
CA LEU A 108 -13.42 -7.05 0.91
C LEU A 108 -13.71 -6.78 2.40
N GLU A 109 -14.38 -5.68 2.74
CA GLU A 109 -14.76 -5.37 4.13
C GLU A 109 -15.76 -6.40 4.68
N ASN A 110 -16.60 -6.96 3.81
CA ASN A 110 -17.58 -7.97 4.14
C ASN A 110 -17.09 -9.41 3.89
N LEU A 111 -15.79 -9.62 3.64
CA LEU A 111 -15.23 -10.94 3.33
C LEU A 111 -15.51 -11.96 4.43
N HIS A 112 -15.48 -11.54 5.70
CA HIS A 112 -15.79 -12.35 6.87
C HIS A 112 -17.22 -12.89 6.92
N LYS A 113 -18.15 -12.30 6.15
CA LYS A 113 -19.54 -12.78 6.03
C LYS A 113 -19.67 -13.95 5.07
N ASN A 114 -18.65 -14.19 4.24
CA ASN A 114 -18.62 -15.38 3.39
C ASN A 114 -18.19 -16.58 4.25
N SER A 115 -19.01 -17.62 4.25
CA SER A 115 -18.69 -18.88 4.92
C SER A 115 -17.70 -19.68 4.06
N PHE A 116 -16.42 -19.30 4.09
CA PHE A 116 -15.37 -20.10 3.47
C PHE A 116 -15.11 -21.36 4.30
N GLU A 117 -15.14 -22.52 3.64
CA GLU A 117 -14.89 -23.81 4.29
C GLU A 117 -13.41 -24.01 4.66
N SER A 118 -12.50 -23.30 3.96
CA SER A 118 -11.05 -23.43 4.15
C SER A 118 -10.25 -22.26 3.53
N ILE A 119 -8.99 -22.09 3.95
CA ILE A 119 -8.07 -21.08 3.38
C ILE A 119 -7.88 -21.23 1.86
N PRO A 120 -7.75 -22.45 1.28
CA PRO A 120 -7.72 -22.60 -0.18
C PRO A 120 -8.98 -22.08 -0.89
N SER A 121 -10.17 -22.24 -0.28
CA SER A 121 -11.42 -21.73 -0.87
C SER A 121 -11.46 -20.20 -0.90
N GLU A 122 -11.02 -19.55 0.18
CA GLU A 122 -10.89 -18.09 0.26
C GLU A 122 -9.84 -17.58 -0.75
N PHE A 123 -8.66 -18.22 -0.81
CA PHE A 123 -7.60 -17.86 -1.74
C PHE A 123 -8.07 -17.89 -3.20
N ASN A 124 -8.78 -18.96 -3.59
CA ASN A 124 -9.31 -19.10 -4.95
C ASN A 124 -10.40 -18.07 -5.25
N PHE A 125 -11.28 -17.78 -4.29
CA PHE A 125 -12.27 -16.71 -4.40
C PHE A 125 -11.60 -15.36 -4.65
N LEU A 126 -10.59 -14.99 -3.86
CA LEU A 126 -9.86 -13.73 -4.02
C LEU A 126 -9.10 -13.67 -5.37
N LYS A 127 -8.50 -14.77 -5.83
CA LYS A 127 -7.87 -14.83 -7.17
C LYS A 127 -8.88 -14.62 -8.30
N ASN A 128 -10.08 -15.18 -8.17
CA ASN A 128 -11.16 -14.99 -9.15
C ASN A 128 -11.65 -13.53 -9.16
N LEU A 129 -11.89 -12.94 -7.98
CA LEU A 129 -12.19 -11.51 -7.87
C LEU A 129 -11.11 -10.67 -8.56
N ARG A 130 -9.84 -11.01 -8.37
CA ARG A 130 -8.76 -10.24 -9.00
C ARG A 130 -8.79 -10.34 -10.51
N LYS A 131 -9.05 -11.53 -11.05
CA LYS A 131 -9.19 -11.74 -12.49
C LYS A 131 -10.31 -10.87 -13.06
N ASP A 132 -11.44 -10.80 -12.38
CA ASP A 132 -12.61 -10.03 -12.81
C ASP A 132 -12.33 -8.52 -12.77
N TYR A 133 -11.81 -8.02 -11.65
CA TYR A 133 -11.60 -6.58 -11.46
C TYR A 133 -10.37 -6.04 -12.18
N CYS A 134 -9.32 -6.85 -12.39
CA CYS A 134 -8.17 -6.38 -13.16
C CYS A 134 -8.51 -6.16 -14.64
N GLY A 135 -9.66 -6.64 -15.15
CA GLY A 135 -10.16 -6.26 -16.46
C GLY A 135 -10.58 -4.79 -16.54
N ILE A 136 -10.92 -4.17 -15.40
CA ILE A 136 -11.59 -2.86 -15.31
C ILE A 136 -10.69 -1.84 -14.60
N LEU A 137 -10.15 -2.22 -13.45
CA LEU A 137 -9.35 -1.38 -12.56
C LEU A 137 -7.85 -1.56 -12.84
N ALA A 138 -7.09 -0.48 -12.71
CA ALA A 138 -5.64 -0.52 -12.82
C ALA A 138 -4.99 -1.19 -11.60
N ASP A 139 -3.76 -1.70 -11.74
CA ASP A 139 -3.03 -2.32 -10.62
C ASP A 139 -2.71 -1.32 -9.50
N CYS A 140 -2.65 -0.01 -9.79
CA CYS A 140 -2.47 1.05 -8.79
C CYS A 140 -3.78 1.49 -8.10
N ASN A 141 -4.93 0.96 -8.52
CA ASN A 141 -6.22 1.25 -7.90
C ASN A 141 -6.26 0.71 -6.47
N VAL A 142 -6.75 1.51 -5.52
CA VAL A 142 -6.68 1.16 -4.09
C VAL A 142 -7.46 -0.10 -3.74
N ALA A 143 -8.54 -0.42 -4.46
CA ALA A 143 -9.29 -1.65 -4.23
C ALA A 143 -8.52 -2.88 -4.74
N ILE A 144 -7.79 -2.76 -5.86
CA ILE A 144 -6.88 -3.81 -6.34
C ILE A 144 -5.73 -4.02 -5.37
N LEU A 145 -5.15 -2.93 -4.84
CA LEU A 145 -4.07 -3.00 -3.85
C LEU A 145 -4.50 -3.70 -2.56
N GLN A 146 -5.71 -3.42 -2.07
CA GLN A 146 -6.27 -4.12 -0.91
C GLN A 146 -6.56 -5.60 -1.20
N LEU A 147 -7.08 -5.90 -2.39
CA LEU A 147 -7.30 -7.27 -2.82
C LEU A 147 -5.98 -8.05 -2.92
N ASP A 148 -4.93 -7.46 -3.49
CA ASP A 148 -3.59 -8.07 -3.57
C ASP A 148 -2.98 -8.31 -2.17
N GLU A 149 -3.21 -7.41 -1.21
CA GLU A 149 -2.83 -7.64 0.20
C GLU A 149 -3.55 -8.87 0.79
N GLN A 150 -4.86 -9.01 0.57
CA GLN A 150 -5.62 -10.17 1.06
C GLN A 150 -5.21 -11.49 0.38
N ILE A 151 -4.96 -11.45 -0.93
CA ILE A 151 -4.44 -12.62 -1.68
C ILE A 151 -3.09 -13.05 -1.11
N ALA A 152 -2.17 -12.11 -0.86
CA ALA A 152 -0.88 -12.42 -0.27
C ALA A 152 -1.02 -12.97 1.17
N TYR A 153 -1.92 -12.39 1.96
CA TYR A 153 -2.18 -12.88 3.32
C TYR A 153 -2.72 -14.32 3.33
N SER A 154 -3.69 -14.63 2.46
CA SER A 154 -4.25 -15.97 2.31
C SER A 154 -3.21 -16.96 1.75
N ALA A 155 -2.44 -16.56 0.72
CA ALA A 155 -1.34 -17.36 0.17
C ALA A 155 -0.29 -17.74 1.22
N SER A 156 0.02 -16.80 2.12
CA SER A 156 0.99 -17.03 3.20
C SER A 156 0.58 -18.16 4.15
N GLN A 157 -0.71 -18.51 4.21
CA GLN A 157 -1.28 -19.51 5.11
C GLN A 157 -1.59 -20.85 4.44
N LEU A 158 -1.47 -20.96 3.12
CA LEU A 158 -1.68 -22.22 2.41
C LEU A 158 -0.63 -23.26 2.84
N GLU A 159 -1.02 -24.51 3.03
CA GLU A 159 -0.09 -25.60 3.32
C GLU A 159 0.92 -25.78 2.18
N LYS A 160 0.42 -25.86 0.94
CA LYS A 160 1.24 -25.92 -0.27
C LYS A 160 1.61 -24.51 -0.73
N VAL A 161 2.92 -24.28 -0.93
CA VAL A 161 3.44 -23.04 -1.52
C VAL A 161 2.98 -22.93 -2.99
N PRO A 162 2.28 -21.84 -3.38
CA PRO A 162 1.94 -21.59 -4.78
C PRO A 162 3.17 -21.31 -5.64
N ASP A 163 3.17 -21.77 -6.89
CA ASP A 163 4.27 -21.52 -7.84
C ASP A 163 4.44 -20.01 -8.14
N ASP A 164 3.36 -19.23 -8.06
CA ASP A 164 3.32 -17.79 -8.27
C ASP A 164 3.50 -16.95 -6.99
N LEU A 165 3.95 -17.56 -5.88
CA LEU A 165 3.97 -16.90 -4.57
C LEU A 165 4.85 -15.65 -4.53
N GLU A 166 5.99 -15.64 -5.23
CA GLU A 166 6.85 -14.44 -5.28
C GLU A 166 6.11 -13.27 -5.95
N MET A 167 5.50 -13.51 -7.12
CA MET A 167 4.69 -12.50 -7.80
C MET A 167 3.55 -11.99 -6.92
N ILE A 168 2.87 -12.89 -6.20
CA ILE A 168 1.80 -12.52 -5.25
C ILE A 168 2.38 -11.63 -4.13
N ALA A 169 3.52 -12.01 -3.56
CA ALA A 169 4.14 -11.31 -2.45
C ALA A 169 4.57 -9.88 -2.84
N THR A 170 5.11 -9.70 -4.05
CA THR A 170 5.69 -8.42 -4.50
C THR A 170 4.71 -7.54 -5.28
N ARG A 171 3.45 -7.94 -5.46
CA ARG A 171 2.53 -7.14 -6.28
C ARG A 171 2.05 -5.87 -5.57
N GLY A 172 2.27 -4.70 -6.18
CA GLY A 172 1.69 -3.42 -5.76
C GLY A 172 2.23 -2.83 -4.45
N TYR A 173 3.29 -3.40 -3.84
CA TYR A 173 3.86 -2.83 -2.60
C TYR A 173 4.44 -1.43 -2.82
N ASP A 174 4.95 -1.16 -4.03
CA ASP A 174 5.48 0.12 -4.46
C ASP A 174 4.39 1.19 -4.46
N HIS A 175 3.17 0.86 -4.89
CA HIS A 175 2.03 1.78 -4.82
C HIS A 175 1.60 2.09 -3.39
N PHE A 176 1.73 1.15 -2.45
CA PHE A 176 1.55 1.43 -1.02
C PHE A 176 2.58 2.45 -0.53
N ILE A 177 3.87 2.24 -0.85
CA ILE A 177 4.96 3.16 -0.46
C ILE A 177 4.77 4.54 -1.10
N GLN A 178 4.47 4.61 -2.39
CA GLN A 178 4.24 5.87 -3.10
C GLN A 178 3.07 6.66 -2.50
N ARG A 179 2.02 5.97 -2.03
CA ARG A 179 0.82 6.61 -1.48
C ARG A 179 1.00 7.10 -0.04
N LEU A 180 1.69 6.34 0.81
CA LEU A 180 1.69 6.59 2.27
C LEU A 180 3.09 6.80 2.87
N GLY A 181 4.14 6.48 2.13
CA GLY A 181 5.53 6.52 2.60
C GLY A 181 5.91 5.33 3.48
N ILE A 182 7.21 5.04 3.49
CA ILE A 182 7.82 4.12 4.46
C ILE A 182 7.54 4.63 5.89
N GLY A 183 7.24 3.70 6.80
CA GLY A 183 6.87 4.02 8.17
C GLY A 183 5.37 4.21 8.41
N SER A 184 4.53 4.18 7.36
CA SER A 184 3.08 4.03 7.58
C SER A 184 2.77 2.64 8.14
N PRO A 185 1.85 2.49 9.12
CA PRO A 185 1.42 1.18 9.60
C PRO A 185 0.89 0.26 8.48
N GLU A 186 0.13 0.80 7.53
CA GLU A 186 -0.41 0.04 6.39
C GLU A 186 0.70 -0.43 5.43
N VAL A 187 1.71 0.40 5.16
CA VAL A 187 2.88 0.03 4.35
C VAL A 187 3.68 -1.05 5.05
N THR A 188 3.90 -0.89 6.36
CA THR A 188 4.60 -1.87 7.19
C THR A 188 3.88 -3.23 7.17
N ARG A 189 2.55 -3.23 7.31
CA ARG A 189 1.73 -4.44 7.22
C ARG A 189 1.86 -5.11 5.84
N ARG A 190 1.73 -4.35 4.75
CA ARG A 190 1.85 -4.88 3.38
C ARG A 190 3.21 -5.51 3.14
N LEU A 191 4.29 -4.86 3.58
CA LEU A 191 5.66 -5.36 3.46
C LEU A 191 5.91 -6.57 4.35
N TYR A 192 5.39 -6.57 5.58
CA TYR A 192 5.45 -7.73 6.48
C TYR A 192 4.77 -8.96 5.86
N ILE A 193 3.58 -8.81 5.28
CA ILE A 193 2.88 -9.88 4.57
C ILE A 193 3.72 -10.39 3.40
N ALA A 194 4.37 -9.49 2.64
CA ALA A 194 5.29 -9.88 1.58
C ALA A 194 6.43 -10.75 2.14
N CYS A 195 7.11 -10.30 3.21
CA CYS A 195 8.19 -11.06 3.85
C CYS A 195 7.74 -12.44 4.33
N LYS A 196 6.54 -12.56 4.90
CA LYS A 196 5.97 -13.85 5.32
C LYS A 196 5.77 -14.81 4.15
N CYS A 197 5.42 -14.31 2.97
CA CYS A 197 5.36 -15.13 1.76
C CYS A 197 6.78 -15.50 1.28
N LEU A 198 7.66 -14.51 1.18
CA LEU A 198 9.01 -14.69 0.63
C LEU A 198 9.89 -15.61 1.49
N SER A 199 9.70 -15.63 2.81
CA SER A 199 10.42 -16.54 3.72
C SER A 199 10.07 -18.00 3.52
N ARG A 200 9.03 -18.32 2.74
CA ARG A 200 8.64 -19.69 2.38
C ARG A 200 9.28 -20.17 1.07
N LEU A 201 9.95 -19.29 0.34
CA LEU A 201 10.62 -19.63 -0.91
C LEU A 201 12.04 -20.11 -0.63
N PRO A 202 12.51 -21.17 -1.31
CA PRO A 202 13.84 -21.73 -1.06
C PRO A 202 14.97 -20.78 -1.50
N ASN A 203 14.73 -19.95 -2.53
CA ASN A 203 15.71 -19.03 -3.10
C ASN A 203 15.07 -17.65 -3.36
N PRO A 204 15.04 -16.75 -2.36
CA PRO A 204 14.54 -15.39 -2.56
C PRO A 204 15.42 -14.62 -3.56
N THR A 205 14.79 -13.95 -4.53
CA THR A 205 15.50 -13.11 -5.50
C THR A 205 16.10 -11.85 -4.86
N VAL A 206 16.89 -11.09 -5.62
CA VAL A 206 17.39 -9.77 -5.18
C VAL A 206 16.23 -8.84 -4.78
N SER A 207 15.15 -8.83 -5.58
CA SER A 207 13.93 -8.07 -5.30
C SER A 207 13.32 -8.46 -3.95
N SER A 208 13.31 -9.76 -3.64
CA SER A 208 12.83 -10.26 -2.35
C SER A 208 13.64 -9.72 -1.17
N LYS A 209 14.98 -9.64 -1.30
CA LYS A 209 15.86 -9.09 -0.25
C LYS A 209 15.64 -7.60 -0.03
N ASP A 210 15.39 -6.83 -1.10
CA ASP A 210 15.14 -5.40 -0.96
C ASP A 210 13.80 -5.12 -0.27
N ILE A 211 12.76 -5.94 -0.52
CA ILE A 211 11.50 -5.87 0.23
C ILE A 211 11.72 -6.14 1.73
N MET A 212 12.55 -7.11 2.09
CA MET A 212 12.86 -7.40 3.50
C MET A 212 13.53 -6.21 4.20
N LYS A 213 14.43 -5.50 3.49
CA LYS A 213 15.06 -4.28 4.03
C LYS A 213 14.04 -3.17 4.23
N LEU A 214 13.20 -2.92 3.22
CA LEU A 214 12.12 -1.93 3.32
C LEU A 214 11.13 -2.26 4.45
N ALA A 215 10.82 -3.54 4.66
CA ALA A 215 9.96 -3.99 5.75
C ALA A 215 10.57 -3.68 7.12
N ALA A 216 11.86 -3.99 7.31
CA ALA A 216 12.57 -3.70 8.55
C ALA A 216 12.63 -2.18 8.81
N GLU A 217 13.01 -1.38 7.81
CA GLU A 217 13.03 0.09 7.90
C GLU A 217 11.64 0.64 8.28
N SER A 218 10.60 0.23 7.54
CA SER A 218 9.22 0.68 7.79
C SER A 218 8.74 0.28 9.19
N SER A 219 9.10 -0.90 9.68
CA SER A 219 8.72 -1.36 11.03
C SER A 219 9.41 -0.57 12.14
N ILE A 220 10.68 -0.17 11.96
CA ILE A 220 11.40 0.62 12.95
C ILE A 220 10.76 2.00 13.09
N ILE A 221 10.40 2.64 11.97
CA ILE A 221 9.74 3.96 11.99
C ILE A 221 8.35 3.88 12.62
N SER A 222 7.56 2.86 12.28
CA SER A 222 6.16 2.75 12.73
C SER A 222 5.97 2.20 14.14
N HIS A 223 6.80 1.24 14.57
CA HIS A 223 6.63 0.51 15.83
C HIS A 223 7.80 0.68 16.79
N GLY A 224 8.92 1.24 16.34
CA GLY A 224 10.15 1.35 17.10
C GLY A 224 11.08 0.15 16.92
N GLU A 225 12.36 0.38 17.19
CA GLU A 225 13.43 -0.60 17.01
C GLU A 225 13.30 -1.84 17.89
N ASN A 226 12.80 -1.66 19.12
CA ASN A 226 12.71 -2.72 20.11
C ASN A 226 11.44 -3.58 20.00
N HIS A 227 10.53 -3.22 19.09
CA HIS A 227 9.30 -3.97 18.88
C HIS A 227 9.57 -5.36 18.29
N LEU A 228 8.79 -6.36 18.69
CA LEU A 228 8.98 -7.77 18.28
C LEU A 228 8.98 -7.95 16.76
N MET A 229 8.08 -7.25 16.06
CA MET A 229 8.01 -7.29 14.60
C MET A 229 9.29 -6.73 13.94
N SER A 230 9.84 -5.63 14.47
CA SER A 230 11.06 -5.01 13.95
C SER A 230 12.29 -5.91 14.15
N LYS A 231 12.33 -6.65 15.26
CA LYS A 231 13.37 -7.66 15.51
C LYS A 231 13.25 -8.81 14.51
N TYR A 232 12.06 -9.40 14.40
CA TYR A 232 11.78 -10.49 13.46
C TYR A 232 12.17 -10.15 12.01
N LEU A 233 11.78 -8.97 11.52
CA LEU A 233 12.10 -8.54 10.16
C LEU A 233 13.59 -8.27 9.94
N ARG A 234 14.33 -7.84 10.97
CA ARG A 234 15.79 -7.70 10.90
C ARG A 234 16.49 -9.05 10.88
N ASP A 235 16.01 -10.01 11.66
CA ASP A 235 16.60 -11.35 11.70
C ASP A 235 16.52 -12.04 10.32
N LEU A 236 15.49 -11.75 9.53
CA LEU A 236 15.37 -12.21 8.13
C LEU A 236 16.48 -11.67 7.20
N LEU A 237 17.15 -10.57 7.56
CA LEU A 237 18.23 -9.99 6.75
C LEU A 237 19.60 -10.63 7.00
N VAL A 238 19.72 -11.41 8.08
CA VAL A 238 20.97 -12.05 8.51
C VAL A 238 21.07 -13.49 7.99
N LEU A 239 19.97 -14.03 7.45
CA LEU A 239 19.88 -15.35 6.79
C LEU A 239 20.23 -15.25 5.30
#